data_AF-A0A4Q2TZX3-F1
#
_entry.id   AF-A0A4Q2TZX3-F1
#
_cell.length_a   1.000
_cell.length_b   1.000
_cell.length_c   1.000
_cell.angle_alpha   90.00
_cell.angle_beta   90.00
_cell.angle_gamma   90.00
#
_symmetry.space_group_name_H-M   'P 1'
#
loop_
_entity.id
_entity.type
_entity.pdbx_description
1 polymer ?
#
loop_
_entity_poly.entity_id
_entity_poly.type
_entity_poly.pdbx_seq_one_letter_code
_entity_poly.pdbx_strand_id
1 'polypeptide(L)'
;MDDTGTTPAPAAPPVTDDAIAETFLDAIEDLLDLDEREVLALLAREAALRAYAAGTLPREDAVEALGLRDHADLLVALGDAGLTPPRPPAHVVEEQAATFEALWRAEEPTP
;
A
#
# COMPACT_ATOMS: atom_id res chain seq x y z
N MET A 1 -6.61 46.48 -14.24
CA MET A 1 -6.07 45.96 -12.97
C MET A 1 -7.19 45.15 -12.38
N ASP A 2 -7.27 43.89 -12.78
CA ASP A 2 -8.35 43.00 -12.36
C ASP A 2 -7.89 42.24 -11.12
N ASP A 3 -8.60 42.50 -10.04
CA ASP A 3 -8.40 41.95 -8.71
C ASP A 3 -9.03 40.55 -8.69
N THR A 4 -8.22 39.51 -8.91
CA THR A 4 -8.68 38.12 -8.81
C THR A 4 -8.89 37.76 -7.35
N GLY A 5 -10.11 37.97 -6.86
CA GLY A 5 -10.57 37.51 -5.56
C GLY A 5 -10.54 35.98 -5.48
N THR A 6 -9.45 35.42 -4.96
CA THR A 6 -9.37 34.02 -4.55
C THR A 6 -10.36 33.81 -3.41
N THR A 7 -11.47 33.12 -3.71
CA THR A 7 -12.40 32.62 -2.68
C THR A 7 -11.65 31.55 -1.88
N PRO A 8 -11.55 31.66 -0.54
CA PRO A 8 -10.94 30.60 0.26
C PRO A 8 -11.76 29.32 0.13
N ALA A 9 -11.08 28.21 -0.15
CA ALA A 9 -11.69 26.88 -0.14
C ALA A 9 -12.40 26.63 1.21
N PRO A 10 -13.54 25.92 1.23
CA PRO A 10 -14.25 25.63 2.46
C PRO A 10 -13.33 24.91 3.44
N ALA A 11 -13.22 25.45 4.66
CA ALA A 11 -12.47 24.80 5.72
C ALA A 11 -13.08 23.42 5.98
N ALA A 12 -12.25 22.38 6.00
CA ALA A 12 -12.69 21.05 6.40
C ALA A 12 -13.34 21.12 7.79
N PRO A 13 -14.43 20.37 8.04
CA PRO A 13 -15.08 20.38 9.34
C PRO A 13 -14.08 19.98 10.44
N PRO A 14 -14.16 20.59 11.64
CA PRO A 14 -13.31 20.20 12.75
C PRO A 14 -13.63 18.76 13.17
N VAL A 15 -12.62 17.89 13.17
CA VAL A 15 -12.72 16.55 13.76
C VAL A 15 -12.79 16.71 15.27
N THR A 16 -13.90 16.29 15.88
CA THR A 16 -14.11 16.34 17.34
C THR A 16 -13.70 15.00 17.98
N ASP A 17 -13.31 15.05 19.25
CA ASP A 17 -12.99 13.83 20.02
C ASP A 17 -14.16 12.84 20.06
N ASP A 18 -15.41 13.35 20.11
CA ASP A 18 -16.62 12.53 20.05
C ASP A 18 -16.76 11.78 18.71
N ALA A 19 -16.46 12.42 17.58
CA ALA A 19 -16.51 11.77 16.27
C ALA A 19 -15.44 10.68 16.12
N ILE A 20 -14.27 10.89 16.73
CA ILE A 20 -13.21 9.88 16.80
C ILE A 20 -13.67 8.70 17.66
N ALA A 21 -14.27 8.97 18.82
CA ALA A 21 -14.76 7.93 19.72
C ALA A 21 -15.87 7.09 19.10
N GLU A 22 -16.83 7.71 18.40
CA GLU A 22 -17.88 6.99 17.66
C GLU A 22 -17.29 6.09 16.57
N THR A 23 -16.36 6.61 15.76
CA THR A 23 -15.68 5.82 14.72
C THR A 23 -14.92 4.61 15.31
N PHE A 24 -14.31 4.80 16.48
CA PHE A 24 -13.58 3.74 17.15
C PHE A 24 -14.51 2.67 17.73
N LEU A 25 -15.65 3.08 18.29
CA LEU A 25 -16.66 2.16 18.80
C LEU A 25 -17.31 1.36 17.67
N ASP A 26 -17.64 2.00 16.55
CA ASP A 26 -18.17 1.37 15.34
C ASP A 26 -17.20 0.29 14.81
N ALA A 27 -15.90 0.61 14.74
CA ALA A 27 -14.86 -0.35 14.35
C ALA A 27 -14.70 -1.52 15.34
N ILE A 28 -14.98 -1.30 16.63
CA ILE A 28 -14.99 -2.38 17.64
C ILE A 28 -16.22 -3.26 17.45
N GLU A 29 -17.40 -2.69 17.21
CA GLU A 29 -18.63 -3.44 16.96
C GLU A 29 -18.47 -4.34 15.72
N ASP A 30 -17.95 -3.79 14.63
CA ASP A 30 -17.60 -4.54 13.42
C ASP A 30 -16.63 -5.71 13.71
N LEU A 31 -15.61 -5.46 14.54
CA LEU A 31 -14.64 -6.49 14.93
C LEU A 31 -15.27 -7.59 15.79
N LEU A 32 -16.23 -7.25 16.63
CA LEU A 32 -16.94 -8.18 17.50
C LEU A 32 -18.00 -9.01 16.75
N ASP A 33 -18.48 -8.52 15.61
CA ASP A 33 -19.42 -9.23 14.73
C ASP A 33 -18.72 -10.20 13.76
N LEU A 34 -17.38 -10.21 13.71
CA LEU A 34 -16.64 -11.14 12.86
C LEU A 34 -16.83 -12.60 13.31
N ASP A 35 -17.04 -13.47 12.33
CA ASP A 35 -17.02 -14.90 12.58
C ASP A 35 -15.58 -15.46 12.67
N GLU A 36 -15.46 -16.70 13.17
CA GLU A 36 -14.15 -17.35 13.32
C GLU A 36 -13.37 -17.44 12.00
N ARG A 37 -14.07 -17.59 10.86
CA ARG A 37 -13.42 -17.70 9.54
C ARG A 37 -12.87 -16.35 9.10
N GLU A 38 -13.59 -15.28 9.36
CA GLU A 38 -13.16 -13.92 9.04
C GLU A 38 -11.93 -13.53 9.86
N VAL A 39 -11.92 -13.84 11.15
CA VAL A 39 -10.74 -13.65 12.02
C VAL A 39 -9.55 -14.46 11.50
N LEU A 40 -9.76 -15.74 11.16
CA LEU A 40 -8.68 -16.58 10.61
C LEU A 40 -8.16 -16.07 9.27
N ALA A 41 -9.03 -15.55 8.40
CA ALA A 41 -8.65 -14.96 7.12
C ALA A 41 -7.80 -13.70 7.31
N LEU A 42 -8.16 -12.82 8.25
CA LEU A 42 -7.38 -11.64 8.58
C LEU A 42 -5.98 -12.00 9.10
N LEU A 43 -5.90 -12.97 10.01
CA LEU A 43 -4.63 -13.45 10.55
C LEU A 43 -3.75 -14.10 9.47
N ALA A 44 -4.35 -14.91 8.58
CA ALA A 44 -3.63 -15.52 7.47
C ALA A 44 -3.09 -14.47 6.51
N ARG A 45 -3.88 -13.44 6.21
CA ARG A 45 -3.47 -12.30 5.39
C ARG A 45 -2.30 -11.56 6.00
N GLU A 46 -2.37 -11.25 7.30
CA GLU A 46 -1.26 -10.59 8.01
C GLU A 46 0.01 -11.45 8.02
N ALA A 47 -0.13 -12.75 8.26
CA ALA A 47 1.00 -13.68 8.27
C ALA A 47 1.71 -13.74 6.90
N ALA A 48 0.94 -13.78 5.81
CA ALA A 48 1.50 -13.78 4.45
C ALA A 48 2.25 -12.47 4.14
N LEU A 49 1.70 -11.31 4.51
CA LEU A 49 2.38 -10.02 4.35
C LEU A 49 3.71 -9.97 5.12
N ARG A 50 3.72 -10.43 6.37
CA ARG A 50 4.94 -10.49 7.20
C ARG A 50 5.97 -11.46 6.63
N ALA A 51 5.55 -12.62 6.14
CA ALA A 51 6.44 -13.59 5.51
C ALA A 51 7.08 -13.04 4.22
N TYR A 52 6.31 -12.32 3.40
CA TYR A 52 6.85 -11.65 2.23
C TYR A 52 7.85 -10.54 2.61
N ALA A 53 7.51 -9.68 3.57
CA ALA A 53 8.39 -8.61 4.06
C ALA A 53 9.72 -9.16 4.62
N ALA A 54 9.67 -10.32 5.29
CA ALA A 54 10.86 -11.02 5.79
C ALA A 54 11.68 -11.71 4.69
N GLY A 55 11.19 -11.77 3.45
CA GLY A 55 11.82 -12.47 2.33
C GLY A 55 11.72 -14.00 2.42
N THR A 56 10.85 -14.54 3.27
CA THR A 56 10.65 -16.00 3.43
C THR A 56 9.51 -16.53 2.57
N LEU A 57 8.66 -15.66 2.04
CA LEU A 57 7.64 -15.98 1.04
C LEU A 57 8.03 -15.35 -0.30
N PRO A 58 8.10 -16.12 -1.40
CA PRO A 58 8.29 -15.57 -2.73
C PRO A 58 7.18 -14.59 -3.12
N ARG A 59 7.51 -13.64 -4.02
CA ARG A 59 6.57 -12.62 -4.48
C ARG A 59 5.29 -13.20 -5.08
N GLU A 60 5.43 -14.21 -5.96
CA GLU A 60 4.28 -14.79 -6.67
C GLU A 60 3.34 -15.50 -5.72
N ASP A 61 3.89 -16.30 -4.81
CA ASP A 61 3.15 -16.96 -3.73
C ASP A 61 2.46 -15.94 -2.80
N ALA A 62 3.10 -14.80 -2.52
CA ALA A 62 2.49 -13.73 -1.73
C ALA A 62 1.31 -13.06 -2.45
N VAL A 63 1.44 -12.80 -3.76
CA VAL A 63 0.36 -12.24 -4.58
C VAL A 63 -0.84 -13.20 -4.61
N GLU A 64 -0.59 -14.49 -4.81
CA GLU A 64 -1.64 -15.52 -4.81
C GLU A 64 -2.29 -15.67 -3.44
N ALA A 65 -1.51 -15.82 -2.37
CA ALA A 65 -2.02 -16.02 -1.01
C ALA A 65 -2.86 -14.84 -0.49
N LEU A 66 -2.58 -13.63 -0.98
CA LEU A 66 -3.30 -12.41 -0.62
C LEU A 66 -4.45 -12.09 -1.58
N GLY A 67 -4.63 -12.87 -2.66
CA GLY A 67 -5.64 -12.63 -3.69
C GLY A 67 -5.45 -11.31 -4.44
N LEU A 68 -4.21 -10.87 -4.60
CA LEU A 68 -3.86 -9.60 -5.23
C LEU A 68 -3.72 -9.76 -6.75
N ARG A 69 -3.92 -8.66 -7.49
CA ARG A 69 -3.79 -8.72 -8.96
C ARG A 69 -2.34 -8.85 -9.39
N ASP A 70 -1.45 -8.09 -8.74
CA ASP A 70 -0.07 -7.97 -9.15
C ASP A 70 0.83 -7.48 -8.01
N HIS A 71 2.10 -7.25 -8.35
CA HIS A 71 3.11 -6.79 -7.41
C HIS A 71 2.86 -5.35 -6.91
N ALA A 72 2.21 -4.48 -7.68
CA ALA A 72 1.91 -3.13 -7.24
C ALA A 72 0.90 -3.15 -6.09
N ASP A 73 -0.15 -3.97 -6.20
CA ASP A 73 -1.12 -4.19 -5.12
C ASP A 73 -0.44 -4.74 -3.85
N LEU A 74 0.57 -5.60 -4.01
CA LEU A 74 1.36 -6.12 -2.88
C LEU A 74 2.16 -5.00 -2.19
N LEU A 75 2.72 -4.06 -2.95
CA LEU A 75 3.45 -2.92 -2.39
C LEU A 75 2.51 -1.97 -1.65
N VAL A 76 1.29 -1.75 -2.15
CA VAL A 76 0.26 -0.98 -1.44
C VAL A 76 -0.11 -1.65 -0.13
N ALA A 77 -0.42 -2.95 -0.16
CA ALA A 77 -0.79 -3.70 1.04
C ALA A 77 0.32 -3.72 2.11
N LEU A 78 1.59 -3.74 1.70
CA LEU A 78 2.72 -3.57 2.61
C LEU A 78 2.77 -2.16 3.22
N GLY A 79 2.55 -1.12 2.40
CA GLY A 79 2.50 0.27 2.84
C GLY A 79 1.41 0.50 3.88
N ASP A 80 0.20 0.00 3.62
CA ASP A 80 -0.94 0.08 4.53
C ASP A 80 -0.65 -0.64 5.87
N ALA A 81 0.11 -1.73 5.82
CA ALA A 81 0.53 -2.49 6.99
C ALA A 81 1.79 -1.93 7.69
N GLY A 82 2.39 -0.84 7.17
CA GLY A 82 3.62 -0.27 7.70
C GLY A 82 4.85 -1.19 7.57
N LEU A 83 4.83 -2.11 6.61
CA LEU A 83 5.90 -3.08 6.37
C LEU A 83 6.81 -2.62 5.22
N THR A 84 8.11 -2.92 5.34
CA THR A 84 9.08 -2.65 4.27
C THR A 84 9.20 -3.88 3.37
N PRO A 85 9.15 -3.72 2.03
CA PRO A 85 9.36 -4.83 1.11
C PRO A 85 10.78 -5.41 1.26
N PRO A 86 10.98 -6.71 0.94
CA PRO A 86 12.30 -7.32 0.98
C PRO A 86 13.23 -6.63 -0.02
N ARG A 87 14.49 -6.40 0.38
CA ARG A 87 15.49 -5.79 -0.50
C ARG A 87 15.87 -6.78 -1.62
N PRO A 88 15.77 -6.40 -2.90
CA PRO A 88 16.24 -7.26 -3.99
C PRO A 88 17.76 -7.53 -3.89
N PRO A 89 18.23 -8.68 -4.42
CA PRO A 89 19.66 -8.95 -4.54
C PRO A 89 20.39 -7.87 -5.35
N ALA A 90 21.67 -7.61 -5.06
CA ALA A 90 22.44 -6.53 -5.69
C ALA A 90 22.45 -6.60 -7.22
N HIS A 91 22.65 -7.79 -7.80
CA HIS A 91 22.66 -7.97 -9.25
C HIS A 91 21.32 -7.59 -9.90
N VAL A 92 20.19 -7.89 -9.24
CA VAL A 92 18.86 -7.51 -9.74
C VAL A 92 18.72 -5.98 -9.74
N VAL A 93 19.22 -5.31 -8.70
CA VAL A 93 19.21 -3.84 -8.64
C VAL A 93 20.06 -3.24 -9.76
N GLU A 94 21.25 -3.80 -10.01
CA GLU A 94 22.14 -3.39 -11.09
C GLU A 94 21.51 -3.59 -12.47
N GLU A 95 20.87 -4.75 -12.70
CA GLU A 95 20.14 -5.06 -13.92
C GLU A 95 18.95 -4.11 -14.14
N GLN A 96 18.20 -3.79 -13.09
CA GLN A 96 17.09 -2.84 -13.15
C GLN A 96 17.57 -1.42 -13.46
N ALA A 97 18.67 -0.98 -12.85
CA ALA A 97 19.28 0.32 -13.14
C ALA A 97 19.77 0.40 -14.59
N ALA A 98 20.42 -0.65 -15.08
CA ALA A 98 20.87 -0.73 -16.47
C ALA A 98 19.68 -0.72 -17.46
N THR A 99 18.61 -1.44 -17.13
CA THR A 99 17.37 -1.47 -17.93
C THR A 99 16.73 -0.09 -17.99
N PHE A 100 16.64 0.61 -16.86
CA PHE A 100 16.10 1.96 -16.79
C PHE A 100 16.88 2.93 -17.67
N GLU A 101 18.21 2.94 -17.58
CA GLU A 101 19.08 3.79 -18.42
C GLU A 101 18.91 3.51 -19.91
N ALA A 102 18.76 2.24 -20.30
CA ALA A 102 18.55 1.85 -21.69
C ALA A 102 17.21 2.36 -22.23
N LEU A 103 16.13 2.22 -21.44
CA LEU A 103 14.81 2.74 -21.81
C LEU A 103 14.81 4.26 -21.92
N TRP A 104 15.45 4.95 -20.97
CA TRP A 104 15.52 6.42 -20.95
C TRP A 104 16.23 7.00 -22.18
N ARG A 105 17.32 6.36 -22.64
CA ARG A 105 18.04 6.81 -23.84
C ARG A 105 17.35 6.41 -25.15
N ALA A 106 16.52 5.36 -25.13
CA ALA A 106 15.77 4.93 -26.31
C ALA A 106 14.64 5.90 -26.68
N GLU A 107 14.18 6.73 -25.73
CA GLU A 107 13.15 7.76 -25.95
C GLU A 107 13.71 9.13 -26.37
N GLU A 108 15.02 9.31 -26.58
CA GLU A 108 15.53 10.53 -27.23
C GLU A 108 15.19 10.48 -28.74
N PRO A 109 14.24 11.28 -29.25
CA PRO A 109 14.09 11.44 -30.69
C PRO A 109 15.40 12.01 -31.23
N THR A 110 16.01 11.28 -32.17
CA THR A 110 17.18 11.73 -32.91
C THR A 110 16.80 13.03 -33.65
N PRO A 111 17.64 14.09 -33.63
CA PRO A 111 17.28 15.45 -34.03
C PRO A 111 16.86 15.61 -35.50
#